data_AF-A0A4U0VZQ8-F1
#
_entry.id   AF-A0A4U0VZQ8-F1
#
_cell.length_a   1.000
_cell.length_b   1.000
_cell.length_c   1.000
_cell.angle_alpha   90.00
_cell.angle_beta   90.00
_cell.angle_gamma   90.00
#
_symmetry.space_group_name_H-M   'P 1'
#
loop_
_entity.id
_entity.type
_entity.pdbx_description
1 polymer ?
#
loop_
_entity_poly.entity_id
_entity_poly.type
_entity_poly.pdbx_seq_one_letter_code
_entity_poly.pdbx_strand_id
1 'polypeptide(L)'
;MFLTCRRIQSAIPSLFTFHHPEMLSTLTRLSSRRTTPAFANHSTTLPSALRTLTTTPVLRRKDPAMSSGPPKHEMKYFKDLTSSVRAFAEFRTVLHTGLYSQLVAMEVPVGGDIGDEVHTVDQVLIFTSGKGKATVAGKDQDIKASDVVVVPAGTQHQFVNTGDTPLELITVYAPAEHDPRTVHKTKEEGDKEEDEGKDEAPEWAHKSMKENEEAGLVKASGGPY
;
A
#
# COMPACT_ATOMS: atom_id res chain seq x y z
N MET A 1 31.46 21.54 -6.66
CA MET A 1 31.68 21.04 -8.03
C MET A 1 30.29 20.79 -8.62
N PHE A 2 29.79 21.72 -9.43
CA PHE A 2 28.42 21.68 -9.96
C PHE A 2 28.33 20.68 -11.12
N LEU A 3 27.43 19.70 -11.04
CA LEU A 3 26.99 18.95 -12.22
C LEU A 3 25.51 19.25 -12.49
N THR A 4 25.28 19.65 -13.73
CA THR A 4 24.07 20.23 -14.28
C THR A 4 23.17 19.16 -14.87
N CYS A 5 21.88 19.20 -14.51
CA CYS A 5 20.82 18.39 -15.09
C CYS A 5 20.56 18.83 -16.55
N ARG A 6 20.81 17.94 -17.52
CA ARG A 6 20.43 18.16 -18.93
C ARG A 6 19.06 17.53 -19.21
N ARG A 7 18.06 18.39 -19.41
CA ARG A 7 16.81 18.07 -20.11
C ARG A 7 17.11 17.65 -21.55
N ILE A 8 16.51 16.54 -21.99
CA ILE A 8 16.40 16.20 -23.42
C ILE A 8 14.91 16.10 -23.76
N GLN A 9 14.54 16.78 -24.84
CA GLN A 9 13.19 17.02 -25.33
C GLN A 9 12.88 16.06 -26.49
N SER A 10 11.68 15.47 -26.46
CA SER A 10 10.77 15.16 -27.59
C SER A 10 11.29 14.44 -28.85
N ALA A 11 10.66 13.31 -29.19
CA ALA A 11 10.09 13.07 -30.53
C ALA A 11 9.04 11.93 -30.53
N ILE A 12 7.82 12.24 -30.97
CA ILE A 12 6.72 11.31 -31.30
C ILE A 12 6.80 11.00 -32.81
N PRO A 13 6.32 9.84 -33.27
CA PRO A 13 5.39 9.85 -34.40
C PRO A 13 4.13 9.02 -34.16
N SER A 14 3.01 9.62 -34.58
CA SER A 14 1.68 9.02 -34.73
C SER A 14 1.68 7.95 -35.82
N LEU A 15 0.76 6.99 -35.75
CA LEU A 15 -0.22 6.64 -36.78
C LEU A 15 -0.83 5.28 -36.43
N PHE A 16 -2.14 5.21 -36.22
CA PHE A 16 -3.01 4.16 -36.76
C PHE A 16 -4.47 4.59 -36.59
N THR A 17 -5.08 4.98 -37.71
CA THR A 17 -6.52 5.10 -37.92
C THR A 17 -7.08 3.71 -38.20
N PHE A 18 -8.20 3.33 -37.56
CA PHE A 18 -9.06 2.28 -38.10
C PHE A 18 -10.54 2.59 -37.87
N HIS A 19 -11.31 2.22 -38.89
CA HIS A 19 -12.67 2.55 -39.23
C HIS A 19 -13.75 2.15 -38.20
N HIS A 20 -14.75 3.01 -38.10
CA HIS A 20 -16.13 2.67 -37.73
C HIS A 20 -16.81 1.88 -38.87
N PRO A 21 -17.80 1.03 -38.53
CA PRO A 21 -19.05 1.10 -39.27
C PRO A 21 -20.25 1.30 -38.35
N GLU A 22 -21.20 2.11 -38.83
CA GLU A 22 -22.55 2.26 -38.30
C GLU A 22 -23.38 1.00 -38.56
N MET A 23 -24.33 0.73 -37.66
CA MET A 23 -25.51 -0.09 -37.94
C MET A 23 -26.73 0.63 -37.36
N LEU A 24 -27.57 1.12 -38.28
CA LEU A 24 -28.90 1.67 -38.04
C LEU A 24 -29.97 0.55 -38.04
N SER A 25 -31.15 0.91 -37.54
CA SER A 25 -32.44 0.18 -37.56
C SER A 25 -32.67 -0.72 -36.33
N THR A 26 -33.84 -0.77 -35.70
CA THR A 26 -35.20 -0.37 -36.11
C THR A 26 -36.04 -0.07 -34.86
N LEU A 27 -36.85 0.98 -34.89
CA LEU A 27 -37.89 1.24 -33.90
C LEU A 27 -39.02 0.22 -34.08
N THR A 28 -39.41 -0.48 -33.00
CA THR A 28 -40.73 -1.13 -32.92
C THR A 28 -41.42 -0.68 -31.65
N ARG A 29 -42.52 0.04 -31.85
CA ARG A 29 -43.41 0.61 -30.86
C ARG A 29 -44.37 -0.49 -30.39
N LEU A 30 -44.31 -0.89 -29.12
CA LEU A 30 -45.41 -1.62 -28.47
C LEU A 30 -46.03 -0.77 -27.37
N SER A 31 -47.28 -0.41 -27.64
CA SER A 31 -48.22 0.17 -26.68
C SER A 31 -48.78 -0.95 -25.81
N SER A 32 -48.73 -0.80 -24.48
CA SER A 32 -49.62 -1.55 -23.59
C SER A 32 -49.95 -0.74 -22.33
N ARG A 33 -51.23 -0.35 -22.31
CA ARG A 33 -52.15 0.03 -21.23
C ARG A 33 -51.62 0.24 -19.81
N ARG A 34 -52.00 1.41 -19.28
CA ARG A 34 -52.10 1.75 -17.86
C ARG A 34 -53.04 0.78 -17.13
N THR A 35 -52.58 0.31 -15.98
CA THR A 35 -53.41 -0.04 -14.83
C THR A 35 -52.72 0.49 -13.58
N THR A 36 -53.33 1.50 -12.97
CA THR A 36 -52.99 2.01 -11.65
C THR A 36 -53.65 1.12 -10.58
N PRO A 37 -52.93 0.72 -9.53
CA PRO A 37 -53.55 0.50 -8.23
C PRO A 37 -53.25 1.67 -7.29
N ALA A 38 -54.26 1.98 -6.48
CA ALA A 38 -54.30 3.06 -5.51
C ALA A 38 -53.47 2.75 -4.25
N PHE A 39 -52.92 3.82 -3.68
CA PHE A 39 -52.62 4.09 -2.27
C PHE A 39 -52.38 2.93 -1.29
N ALA A 40 -51.16 2.92 -0.74
CA ALA A 40 -50.94 2.72 0.68
C ALA A 40 -49.74 3.58 1.13
N ASN A 41 -50.03 4.67 1.85
CA ASN A 41 -49.03 5.45 2.58
C ASN A 41 -48.61 4.64 3.82
N HIS A 42 -47.49 3.93 3.73
CA HIS A 42 -46.74 3.52 4.91
C HIS A 42 -45.49 4.38 5.03
N SER A 43 -45.62 5.47 5.79
CA SER A 43 -44.47 6.12 6.41
C SER A 43 -43.87 5.12 7.39
N THR A 44 -42.87 4.39 6.91
CA THR A 44 -42.03 3.55 7.77
C THR A 44 -40.78 4.36 8.00
N THR A 45 -40.72 5.03 9.14
CA THR A 45 -39.50 5.65 9.65
C THR A 45 -38.47 4.54 9.82
N LEU A 46 -37.51 4.47 8.89
CA LEU A 46 -36.29 3.70 9.10
C LEU A 46 -35.60 4.31 10.34
N PRO A 47 -35.32 3.53 11.39
CA PRO A 47 -34.47 4.04 12.44
C PRO A 47 -33.10 4.30 11.81
N SER A 48 -32.67 5.57 11.85
CA SER A 48 -31.27 5.94 11.65
C SER A 48 -30.48 5.25 12.75
N ALA A 49 -30.05 4.02 12.47
CA ALA A 49 -29.04 3.38 13.27
C ALA A 49 -27.75 4.15 13.00
N LEU A 50 -27.44 5.11 13.87
CA LEU A 50 -26.08 5.59 14.04
C LEU A 50 -25.24 4.35 14.37
N ARG A 51 -24.65 3.76 13.32
CA ARG A 51 -23.75 2.64 13.45
C ARG A 51 -22.50 3.22 14.06
N THR A 52 -22.38 3.06 15.37
CA THR A 52 -21.19 3.41 16.13
C THR A 52 -20.05 2.61 15.51
N LEU A 53 -19.24 3.28 14.70
CA LEU A 53 -17.99 2.75 14.21
C LEU A 53 -17.19 2.40 15.46
N THR A 54 -17.11 1.11 15.76
CA THR A 54 -16.27 0.62 16.82
C THR A 54 -14.86 0.74 16.26
N THR A 55 -14.21 1.87 16.53
CA THR A 55 -12.84 2.13 16.12
C THR A 55 -11.97 1.08 16.79
N THR A 56 -11.60 0.04 16.04
CA THR A 56 -10.54 -0.89 16.43
C THR A 56 -9.32 -0.05 16.79
N PRO A 57 -8.62 -0.32 17.90
CA PRO A 57 -7.53 0.52 18.35
C PRO A 57 -6.49 0.62 17.24
N VAL A 58 -6.37 1.82 16.71
CA VAL A 58 -5.34 2.19 15.75
C VAL A 58 -4.00 1.99 16.46
N LEU A 59 -3.03 1.36 15.77
CA LEU A 59 -1.64 1.24 16.19
C LEU A 59 -1.01 2.65 16.23
N ARG A 60 -1.44 3.52 17.16
CA ARG A 60 -1.13 4.98 17.15
C ARG A 60 0.18 5.35 17.81
N ARG A 61 1.00 4.39 18.23
CA ARG A 61 2.19 4.69 19.02
C ARG A 61 3.30 3.73 18.67
N LYS A 62 4.51 4.28 18.52
CA LYS A 62 5.79 3.59 18.61
C LYS A 62 5.71 2.65 19.80
N ASP A 63 5.56 1.34 19.55
CA ASP A 63 5.47 0.36 20.62
C ASP A 63 6.86 0.26 21.25
N PRO A 64 7.06 0.71 22.50
CA PRO A 64 8.36 0.62 23.16
C PRO A 64 8.78 -0.84 23.39
N ALA A 65 7.87 -1.81 23.21
CA ALA A 65 8.17 -3.24 23.27
C ALA A 65 8.71 -3.82 21.95
N MET A 66 8.75 -3.05 20.85
CA MET A 66 9.43 -3.47 19.61
C MET A 66 10.94 -3.53 19.89
N SER A 67 11.42 -4.76 20.11
CA SER A 67 12.81 -5.05 20.46
C SER A 67 13.76 -4.56 19.36
N SER A 68 14.88 -3.97 19.77
CA SER A 68 15.99 -3.67 18.86
C SER A 68 16.80 -4.93 18.47
N GLY A 69 16.54 -6.07 19.11
CA GLY A 69 17.19 -7.34 18.80
C GLY A 69 16.43 -8.16 17.74
N PRO A 70 17.03 -9.27 17.28
CA PRO A 70 16.38 -10.19 16.35
C PRO A 70 15.02 -10.69 16.86
N PRO A 71 14.09 -11.04 15.94
CA PRO A 71 12.75 -11.48 16.31
C PRO A 71 12.81 -12.76 17.14
N LYS A 72 11.88 -12.88 18.09
CA LYS A 72 11.61 -14.16 18.75
C LYS A 72 10.89 -15.09 17.78
N HIS A 73 11.08 -16.39 17.97
CA HIS A 73 10.38 -17.43 17.23
C HIS A 73 8.95 -17.63 17.74
N GLU A 74 8.13 -16.59 17.62
CA GLU A 74 6.74 -16.54 18.06
C GLU A 74 5.84 -16.00 16.94
N MET A 75 4.58 -16.43 16.93
CA MET A 75 3.60 -15.94 15.96
C MET A 75 3.29 -14.45 16.22
N LYS A 76 3.42 -13.63 15.18
CA LYS A 76 2.81 -12.30 15.13
C LYS A 76 1.53 -12.38 14.30
N TYR A 77 0.38 -12.18 14.96
CA TYR A 77 -0.93 -12.26 14.33
C TYR A 77 -1.59 -10.88 14.27
N PHE A 78 -1.90 -10.42 13.05
CA PHE A 78 -2.57 -9.15 12.81
C PHE A 78 -4.00 -9.40 12.34
N LYS A 79 -4.94 -9.37 13.27
CA LYS A 79 -6.35 -9.52 12.94
C LYS A 79 -6.82 -8.39 12.02
N ASP A 80 -7.51 -8.75 10.94
CA ASP A 80 -8.14 -7.82 9.98
C ASP A 80 -7.18 -6.80 9.35
N LEU A 81 -5.89 -7.13 9.25
CA LEU A 81 -4.84 -6.21 8.78
C LEU A 81 -5.14 -5.64 7.38
N THR A 82 -5.66 -6.48 6.49
CA THR A 82 -5.94 -6.13 5.09
C THR A 82 -7.41 -5.79 4.84
N SER A 83 -8.21 -5.59 5.89
CA SER A 83 -9.62 -5.24 5.77
C SER A 83 -9.78 -3.79 5.30
N SER A 84 -10.69 -3.55 4.36
CA SER A 84 -11.04 -2.20 3.89
C SER A 84 -11.79 -1.34 4.93
N VAL A 85 -12.15 -1.91 6.09
CA VAL A 85 -12.75 -1.18 7.21
C VAL A 85 -11.68 -0.65 8.18
N ARG A 86 -10.42 -1.04 7.98
CA ARG A 86 -9.30 -0.51 8.76
C ARG A 86 -8.88 0.85 8.19
N ALA A 87 -8.23 1.66 9.03
CA ALA A 87 -7.46 2.83 8.63
C ALA A 87 -6.16 2.80 9.43
N PHE A 88 -5.02 3.06 8.77
CA PHE A 88 -3.71 3.04 9.42
C PHE A 88 -3.41 4.37 10.12
N ALA A 89 -3.96 5.48 9.62
CA ALA A 89 -3.89 6.86 10.09
C ALA A 89 -2.51 7.52 10.04
N GLU A 90 -1.42 6.76 9.95
CA GLU A 90 -0.04 7.25 9.89
C GLU A 90 0.54 6.98 8.50
N PHE A 91 1.42 7.86 8.02
CA PHE A 91 2.08 7.70 6.71
C PHE A 91 2.86 6.39 6.62
N ARG A 92 3.63 6.04 7.68
CA ARG A 92 4.40 4.80 7.75
C ARG A 92 4.40 4.24 9.16
N THR A 93 4.18 2.94 9.32
CA THR A 93 4.32 2.25 10.61
C THR A 93 4.91 0.86 10.39
N VAL A 94 6.08 0.59 10.95
CA VAL A 94 6.66 -0.76 10.96
C VAL A 94 5.85 -1.64 11.91
N LEU A 95 5.27 -2.71 11.37
CA LEU A 95 4.44 -3.67 12.11
C LEU A 95 5.27 -4.83 12.66
N HIS A 96 6.25 -5.29 11.89
CA HIS A 96 7.12 -6.39 12.26
C HIS A 96 8.41 -6.37 11.43
N THR A 97 9.56 -6.50 12.08
CA THR A 97 10.84 -6.78 11.42
C THR A 97 11.28 -8.19 11.73
N GLY A 98 11.39 -9.02 10.68
CA GLY A 98 11.92 -10.38 10.72
C GLY A 98 13.40 -10.42 10.33
N LEU A 99 14.01 -11.61 10.35
CA LEU A 99 15.41 -11.79 9.91
C LEU A 99 15.64 -11.50 8.42
N TYR A 100 14.60 -11.66 7.59
CA TYR A 100 14.70 -11.59 6.13
C TYR A 100 13.65 -10.70 5.47
N SER A 101 12.75 -10.11 6.26
CA SER A 101 11.65 -9.29 5.73
C SER A 101 11.12 -8.31 6.76
N GLN A 102 10.55 -7.20 6.31
CA GLN A 102 9.87 -6.23 7.15
C GLN A 102 8.46 -5.95 6.66
N LEU A 103 7.49 -6.01 7.56
CA LEU A 103 6.09 -5.71 7.30
C LEU A 103 5.77 -4.29 7.78
N VAL A 104 5.25 -3.46 6.88
CA VAL A 104 4.96 -2.04 7.14
C VAL A 104 3.53 -1.73 6.67
N ALA A 105 2.84 -0.87 7.41
CA ALA A 105 1.58 -0.28 7.00
C ALA A 105 1.77 1.18 6.60
N MET A 106 1.02 1.63 5.60
CA MET A 106 1.08 3.02 5.12
C MET A 106 -0.30 3.54 4.75
N GLU A 107 -0.50 4.84 4.99
CA GLU A 107 -1.65 5.60 4.50
C GLU A 107 -1.16 6.84 3.76
N VAL A 108 -1.48 6.92 2.47
CA VAL A 108 -1.12 8.07 1.63
C VAL A 108 -2.34 8.98 1.48
N PRO A 109 -2.26 10.25 1.90
CA PRO A 109 -3.38 11.18 1.80
C PRO A 109 -3.77 11.44 0.34
N VAL A 110 -4.99 11.95 0.12
CA VAL A 110 -5.48 12.30 -1.22
C VAL A 110 -4.54 13.28 -1.90
N GLY A 111 -4.10 12.94 -3.11
CA GLY A 111 -3.13 13.73 -3.88
C GLY A 111 -1.67 13.63 -3.40
N GLY A 112 -1.40 12.88 -2.32
CA GLY A 112 -0.05 12.59 -1.86
C GLY A 112 0.61 11.42 -2.60
N ASP A 113 1.88 11.19 -2.27
CA ASP A 113 2.70 10.11 -2.79
C ASP A 113 3.56 9.49 -1.69
N ILE A 114 4.13 8.32 -1.98
CA ILE A 114 5.10 7.66 -1.10
C ILE A 114 6.49 8.31 -1.25
N GLY A 115 6.91 8.52 -2.50
CA GLY A 115 8.22 9.03 -2.87
C GLY A 115 8.63 8.50 -4.25
N ASP A 116 9.59 9.15 -4.90
CA ASP A 116 10.32 8.59 -6.06
C ASP A 116 11.57 7.89 -5.53
N GLU A 117 11.47 6.58 -5.34
CA GLU A 117 12.40 5.79 -4.53
C GLU A 117 13.13 4.72 -5.37
N VAL A 118 14.32 4.35 -4.90
CA VAL A 118 15.10 3.20 -5.37
C VAL A 118 15.75 2.56 -4.15
N HIS A 119 15.42 1.29 -3.88
CA HIS A 119 15.98 0.53 -2.77
C HIS A 119 16.80 -0.67 -3.28
N THR A 120 17.74 -1.14 -2.47
CA THR A 120 18.55 -2.34 -2.80
C THR A 120 17.87 -3.66 -2.41
N VAL A 121 16.65 -3.59 -1.90
CA VAL A 121 15.82 -4.70 -1.45
C VAL A 121 14.62 -4.91 -2.38
N ASP A 122 14.05 -6.11 -2.40
CA ASP A 122 12.76 -6.33 -3.06
C ASP A 122 11.63 -5.75 -2.20
N GLN A 123 10.59 -5.21 -2.85
CA GLN A 123 9.41 -4.68 -2.17
C GLN A 123 8.12 -5.23 -2.80
N VAL A 124 7.18 -5.63 -1.94
CA VAL A 124 5.84 -6.07 -2.35
C VAL A 124 4.80 -5.18 -1.67
N LEU A 125 4.00 -4.48 -2.47
CA LEU A 125 2.95 -3.58 -2.00
C LEU A 125 1.58 -4.20 -2.25
N ILE A 126 0.78 -4.31 -1.20
CA ILE A 126 -0.57 -4.88 -1.20
C ILE A 126 -1.55 -3.77 -0.85
N PHE A 127 -2.34 -3.34 -1.83
CA PHE A 127 -3.27 -2.23 -1.66
C PHE A 127 -4.57 -2.72 -1.02
N THR A 128 -4.99 -2.07 0.06
CA THR A 128 -6.13 -2.50 0.90
C THR A 128 -7.34 -1.55 0.79
N SER A 129 -7.10 -0.28 0.45
CA SER A 129 -8.12 0.74 0.22
C SER A 129 -7.64 1.81 -0.75
N GLY A 130 -8.56 2.60 -1.30
CA GLY A 130 -8.25 3.72 -2.19
C GLY A 130 -7.92 3.34 -3.63
N LYS A 131 -7.47 4.35 -4.38
CA LYS A 131 -7.05 4.27 -5.79
C LYS A 131 -5.79 5.09 -5.98
N GLY A 132 -4.90 4.62 -6.84
CA GLY A 132 -3.65 5.29 -7.11
C GLY A 132 -3.10 4.99 -8.50
N LYS A 133 -1.92 5.52 -8.76
CA LYS A 133 -1.09 5.18 -9.90
C LYS A 133 0.26 4.70 -9.40
N ALA A 134 0.66 3.51 -9.84
CA ALA A 134 2.01 2.99 -9.69
C ALA A 134 2.81 3.31 -10.95
N THR A 135 4.03 3.82 -10.78
CA THR A 135 5.01 3.97 -11.85
C THR A 135 6.22 3.14 -11.46
N VAL A 136 6.51 2.05 -12.19
CA VAL A 136 7.65 1.14 -11.89
C VAL A 136 8.50 0.98 -13.15
N ALA A 137 9.79 1.29 -13.06
CA ALA A 137 10.69 1.32 -14.22
C ALA A 137 10.12 2.14 -15.40
N GLY A 138 9.46 3.26 -15.10
CA GLY A 138 8.82 4.14 -16.08
C GLY A 138 7.54 3.60 -16.71
N LYS A 139 6.98 2.49 -16.22
CA LYS A 139 5.68 1.96 -16.66
C LYS A 139 4.59 2.31 -15.66
N ASP A 140 3.54 2.93 -16.16
CA ASP A 140 2.38 3.33 -15.37
C ASP A 140 1.32 2.22 -15.30
N GLN A 141 0.69 2.08 -14.14
CA GLN A 141 -0.43 1.18 -13.89
C GLN A 141 -1.39 1.83 -12.87
N ASP A 142 -2.67 1.93 -13.23
CA ASP A 142 -3.71 2.27 -12.26
C ASP A 142 -3.89 1.10 -11.27
N ILE A 143 -3.94 1.43 -9.98
CA ILE A 143 -4.03 0.48 -8.87
C ILE A 143 -5.20 0.81 -7.95
N LYS A 144 -5.75 -0.22 -7.31
CA LYS A 144 -6.86 -0.11 -6.34
C LYS A 144 -6.77 -1.20 -5.28
N ALA A 145 -7.68 -1.17 -4.32
CA ALA A 145 -7.82 -2.22 -3.31
C ALA A 145 -7.84 -3.64 -3.93
N SER A 146 -7.13 -4.56 -3.27
CA SER A 146 -6.83 -5.95 -3.67
C SER A 146 -5.79 -6.13 -4.78
N ASP A 147 -5.26 -5.05 -5.37
CA ASP A 147 -4.13 -5.16 -6.30
C ASP A 147 -2.81 -5.36 -5.53
N VAL A 148 -1.83 -5.99 -6.18
CA VAL A 148 -0.49 -6.22 -5.66
C VAL A 148 0.53 -5.75 -6.68
N VAL A 149 1.53 -5.00 -6.23
CA VAL A 149 2.67 -4.57 -7.06
C VAL A 149 3.95 -5.13 -6.44
N VAL A 150 4.81 -5.69 -7.28
CA VAL A 150 6.14 -6.15 -6.89
C VAL A 150 7.17 -5.24 -7.55
N VAL A 151 8.09 -4.71 -6.74
CA VAL A 151 9.20 -3.87 -7.17
C VAL A 151 10.49 -4.63 -6.89
N PRO A 152 11.20 -5.09 -7.94
CA PRO A 152 12.49 -5.73 -7.77
C PRO A 152 13.56 -4.74 -7.27
N ALA A 153 14.53 -5.23 -6.50
CA ALA A 153 15.67 -4.47 -6.03
C ALA A 153 16.35 -3.65 -7.15
N GLY A 154 16.73 -2.41 -6.84
CA GLY A 154 17.35 -1.46 -7.76
C GLY A 154 16.40 -0.84 -8.79
N THR A 155 15.09 -1.07 -8.67
CA THR A 155 14.10 -0.52 -9.60
C THR A 155 13.51 0.78 -9.07
N GLN A 156 13.55 1.83 -9.90
CA GLN A 156 12.86 3.09 -9.60
C GLN A 156 11.35 2.88 -9.58
N HIS A 157 10.71 3.41 -8.54
CA HIS A 157 9.28 3.29 -8.35
C HIS A 157 8.66 4.51 -7.64
N GLN A 158 7.41 4.78 -7.97
CA GLN A 158 6.59 5.80 -7.31
C GLN A 158 5.14 5.34 -7.22
N PHE A 159 4.47 5.71 -6.13
CA PHE A 159 3.06 5.46 -5.90
C PHE A 159 2.37 6.75 -5.50
N VAL A 160 1.38 7.16 -6.30
CA VAL A 160 0.62 8.41 -6.08
C VAL A 160 -0.84 8.08 -5.84
N ASN A 161 -1.43 8.69 -4.80
CA ASN A 161 -2.87 8.62 -4.59
C ASN A 161 -3.61 9.54 -5.57
N THR A 162 -4.33 8.93 -6.51
CA THR A 162 -5.12 9.62 -7.55
C THR A 162 -6.63 9.56 -7.27
N GLY A 163 -7.03 8.96 -6.16
CA GLY A 163 -8.41 8.81 -5.73
C GLY A 163 -8.95 9.98 -4.93
N ASP A 164 -10.15 9.77 -4.38
CA ASP A 164 -10.89 10.69 -3.51
C ASP A 164 -10.90 10.24 -2.03
N THR A 165 -10.24 9.13 -1.73
CA THR A 165 -10.02 8.61 -0.37
C THR A 165 -8.53 8.33 -0.15
N PRO A 166 -8.06 8.18 1.10
CA PRO A 166 -6.71 7.71 1.38
C PRO A 166 -6.40 6.39 0.64
N LEU A 167 -5.16 6.27 0.16
CA LEU A 167 -4.61 5.05 -0.41
C LEU A 167 -3.91 4.30 0.72
N GLU A 168 -4.47 3.16 1.09
CA GLU A 168 -3.97 2.37 2.22
C GLU A 168 -3.35 1.08 1.72
N LEU A 169 -2.19 0.74 2.26
CA LEU A 169 -1.45 -0.44 1.83
C LEU A 169 -0.65 -1.08 2.96
N ILE A 170 -0.35 -2.35 2.75
CA ILE A 170 0.69 -3.08 3.47
C ILE A 170 1.84 -3.30 2.50
N THR A 171 3.06 -3.07 2.95
CA THR A 171 4.26 -3.38 2.17
C THR A 171 5.16 -4.35 2.92
N VAL A 172 5.82 -5.22 2.16
CA VAL A 172 6.85 -6.14 2.62
C VAL A 172 8.15 -5.78 1.93
N TYR A 173 9.16 -5.41 2.71
CA TYR A 173 10.55 -5.30 2.24
C TYR A 173 11.29 -6.61 2.50
N ALA A 174 12.21 -7.00 1.62
CA ALA A 174 13.07 -8.15 1.81
C ALA A 174 14.51 -7.90 1.29
N PRO A 175 15.52 -7.66 2.16
CA PRO A 175 15.47 -7.54 3.64
C PRO A 175 14.77 -6.27 4.16
N ALA A 176 14.85 -6.01 5.47
CA ALA A 176 14.23 -4.84 6.09
C ALA A 176 14.85 -3.50 5.62
N GLU A 177 14.03 -2.46 5.51
CA GLU A 177 14.48 -1.12 5.08
C GLU A 177 14.57 -0.15 6.25
N HIS A 178 13.58 -0.15 7.13
CA HIS A 178 13.37 0.88 8.17
C HIS A 178 13.78 0.43 9.59
N ASP A 179 13.95 1.37 10.53
CA ASP A 179 14.13 1.06 11.95
C ASP A 179 12.89 0.27 12.46
N PRO A 180 13.05 -0.79 13.28
CA PRO A 180 11.92 -1.62 13.72
C PRO A 180 10.87 -0.85 14.54
N ARG A 181 11.18 0.36 15.00
CA ARG A 181 10.33 1.20 15.84
C ARG A 181 9.77 2.39 15.06
N THR A 182 9.90 2.39 13.73
CA THR A 182 9.46 3.49 12.87
C THR A 182 7.96 3.68 12.88
N VAL A 183 7.55 4.92 13.17
CA VAL A 183 6.20 5.44 13.06
C VAL A 183 6.32 6.89 12.58
N HIS A 184 5.99 7.13 11.31
CA HIS A 184 5.99 8.45 10.70
C HIS A 184 4.56 8.89 10.47
N LYS A 185 4.19 10.04 11.04
CA LYS A 185 2.83 10.58 10.89
C LYS A 185 2.62 11.19 9.52
N THR A 186 3.66 11.82 8.99
CA THR A 186 3.64 12.45 7.68
C THR A 186 4.83 12.02 6.84
N LYS A 187 4.72 12.22 5.53
CA LYS A 187 5.83 11.98 4.60
C LYS A 187 7.05 12.81 4.97
N GLU A 188 6.86 14.09 5.32
CA GLU A 188 7.95 14.99 5.66
C GLU A 188 8.71 14.57 6.93
N GLU A 189 8.03 13.94 7.88
CA GLU A 189 8.69 13.32 9.04
C GLU A 189 9.54 12.14 8.59
N GLY A 190 9.00 11.28 7.72
CA GLY A 190 9.72 10.11 7.21
C GLY A 190 10.93 10.46 6.36
N ASP A 191 10.76 11.32 5.36
CA ASP A 191 11.86 11.82 4.51
C ASP A 191 12.99 12.41 5.36
N LYS A 192 12.63 13.15 6.41
CA LYS A 192 13.61 13.76 7.32
C LYS A 192 14.35 12.72 8.16
N GLU A 193 13.65 11.72 8.73
CA GLU A 193 14.32 10.69 9.53
C GLU A 193 15.21 9.80 8.66
N GLU A 194 14.84 9.54 7.41
CA GLU A 194 15.71 8.87 6.42
C GLU A 194 16.95 9.72 6.09
N ASP A 195 16.78 10.99 5.73
CA ASP A 195 17.89 11.91 5.42
C ASP A 195 18.88 12.07 6.58
N GLU A 196 18.38 12.03 7.82
CA GLU A 196 19.18 12.11 9.05
C GLU A 196 19.78 10.76 9.48
N GLY A 197 19.50 9.66 8.76
CA GLY A 197 19.97 8.30 9.06
C GLY A 197 19.39 7.72 10.35
N LYS A 198 18.18 8.15 10.72
CA LYS A 198 17.46 7.73 11.93
C LYS A 198 16.44 6.61 11.69
N ASP A 199 16.07 6.39 10.43
CA ASP A 199 15.15 5.34 10.00
C ASP A 199 15.88 4.23 9.24
N GLU A 200 16.86 3.61 9.88
CA GLU A 200 17.71 2.58 9.27
C GLU A 200 17.40 1.20 9.83
N ALA A 201 17.33 0.20 8.95
CA ALA A 201 17.25 -1.18 9.38
C ALA A 201 18.46 -1.60 10.22
N PRO A 202 18.28 -2.44 11.25
CA PRO A 202 19.38 -2.90 12.07
C PRO A 202 20.24 -3.91 11.30
N GLU A 203 21.55 -3.92 11.54
CA GLU A 203 22.50 -4.81 10.84
C GLU A 203 22.08 -6.30 10.85
N TRP A 204 21.46 -6.76 11.93
CA TRP A 204 21.02 -8.16 12.03
C TRP A 204 19.94 -8.53 11.01
N ALA A 205 19.16 -7.57 10.53
CA ALA A 205 18.10 -7.79 9.53
C ALA A 205 18.64 -7.88 8.09
N HIS A 206 19.93 -7.61 7.91
CA HIS A 206 20.64 -7.67 6.62
C HIS A 206 21.59 -8.87 6.53
N LYS A 207 21.72 -9.67 7.60
CA LYS A 207 22.52 -10.90 7.61
C LYS A 207 21.96 -11.91 6.62
N SER A 208 22.86 -12.57 5.91
CA SER A 208 22.52 -13.65 4.98
C SER A 208 21.89 -14.84 5.70
N MET A 209 21.23 -15.71 4.92
CA MET A 209 20.69 -16.98 5.43
C MET A 209 21.77 -17.79 6.16
N LYS A 210 22.97 -17.90 5.53
CA LYS A 210 24.12 -18.62 6.09
C LYS A 210 24.57 -18.04 7.43
N GLU A 211 24.72 -16.71 7.54
CA GLU A 211 25.14 -16.08 8.79
C GLU A 211 24.11 -16.29 9.92
N ASN A 212 22.82 -16.26 9.61
CA ASN A 212 21.77 -16.50 10.58
C ASN A 212 21.69 -17.98 11.02
N GLU A 213 21.96 -18.92 10.12
CA GLU A 213 22.11 -20.35 10.45
C GLU A 213 23.35 -20.62 11.31
N GLU A 214 24.51 -20.06 10.94
CA GLU A 214 25.76 -20.19 11.70
C GLU A 214 25.65 -19.55 13.10
N ALA A 215 24.88 -18.46 13.23
CA ALA A 215 24.57 -17.83 14.52
C ALA A 215 23.51 -18.60 15.35
N GLY A 216 22.94 -19.69 14.82
CA GLY A 216 21.89 -20.47 15.48
C GLY A 216 20.55 -19.75 15.61
N LEU A 217 20.36 -18.64 14.88
CA LEU A 217 19.09 -17.91 14.82
C LEU A 217 18.08 -18.64 13.92
N VAL A 218 18.54 -19.44 12.97
CA VAL A 218 17.69 -20.26 12.10
C VAL A 218 18.11 -21.73 12.16
N LYS A 219 17.13 -22.62 12.20
CA LYS A 219 17.33 -24.08 12.19
C LYS A 219 16.65 -24.65 10.95
N ALA A 220 17.34 -25.52 10.22
CA ALA A 220 16.81 -26.18 9.02
C ALA A 220 15.74 -27.27 9.32
N SER A 221 15.59 -27.66 10.59
CA SER A 221 14.56 -28.60 11.04
C SER A 221 13.70 -27.95 12.12
N GLY A 222 12.40 -28.24 12.08
CA GLY A 222 11.46 -27.79 13.10
C GLY A 222 11.75 -28.40 14.47
N GLY A 223 11.41 -27.67 15.53
CA GLY A 223 11.67 -28.06 16.92
C GLY A 223 11.49 -26.85 17.84
N PRO A 224 11.63 -27.02 19.17
CA PRO A 224 11.58 -25.87 20.07
C PRO A 224 12.70 -24.88 19.75
N TYR A 225 12.37 -23.59 19.82
CA TYR A 225 13.31 -22.47 19.80
C TYR A 225 13.66 -22.04 21.21
#